data_AF-A0A1Q8BMR8-F1
#
_entry.id   AF-A0A1Q8BMR8-F1
#
_cell.length_a   1.000
_cell.length_b   1.000
_cell.length_c   1.000
_cell.angle_alpha   90.00
_cell.angle_beta   90.00
_cell.angle_gamma   90.00
#
_symmetry.space_group_name_H-M   'P 1'
#
loop_
_entity.id
_entity.type
_entity.pdbx_description
1 polymer ?
#
loop_
_entity_poly.entity_id
_entity_poly.type
_entity_poly.pdbx_seq_one_letter_code
_entity_poly.pdbx_strand_id
1 'polypeptide(L)'
;MIVTTSYDLALERAFLDAGEAFDVVSYLAAGRNRGKFCHVGPDGTGTLIEVPNTYATELSLDERTIILKLHGQVGNTEDREWESFVVTEDDYIEYLAQSEVASVVPVALGAKLRRSHFLFLGYTMADWNLRLLLHRLWGDQPLSYRSWAVQPQPMPLEREFWRRRDVDVLEIPLERYVGALAREAGLDAIGALA
;
A
#
# COMPACT_ATOMS: atom_id res chain seq x y z
N MET A 1 6.13 -7.59 -0.16
CA MET A 1 5.24 -6.64 0.54
C MET A 1 4.56 -5.80 -0.52
N ILE A 2 3.24 -5.62 -0.38
CA ILE A 2 2.42 -4.82 -1.29
C ILE A 2 1.81 -3.69 -0.48
N VAL A 3 1.86 -2.48 -1.00
CA VAL A 3 1.25 -1.29 -0.38
C VAL A 3 0.11 -0.86 -1.28
N THR A 4 -1.06 -0.62 -0.69
CA THR A 4 -2.25 -0.21 -1.45
C THR A 4 -3.00 0.91 -0.75
N THR A 5 -3.68 1.68 -1.57
CA THR A 5 -4.61 2.75 -1.21
C THR A 5 -6.04 2.43 -1.64
N SER A 6 -6.25 1.22 -2.19
CA SER A 6 -7.59 0.72 -2.51
C SER A 6 -8.29 0.21 -1.26
N TYR A 7 -9.62 0.33 -1.26
CA TYR A 7 -10.50 -0.14 -0.21
C TYR A 7 -10.98 -1.58 -0.43
N ASP A 8 -10.91 -2.07 -1.67
CA ASP A 8 -11.39 -3.39 -2.06
C ASP A 8 -10.57 -4.54 -1.46
N LEU A 9 -11.00 -5.78 -1.74
CA LEU A 9 -10.36 -7.01 -1.29
C LEU A 9 -9.72 -7.79 -2.46
N ALA A 10 -9.40 -7.13 -3.58
CA ALA A 10 -8.95 -7.81 -4.79
C ALA A 10 -7.58 -8.48 -4.60
N LEU A 11 -6.67 -7.84 -3.86
CA LEU A 11 -5.37 -8.43 -3.53
C LEU A 11 -5.54 -9.63 -2.62
N GLU A 12 -6.26 -9.46 -1.51
CA GLU A 12 -6.56 -10.52 -0.55
C GLU A 12 -7.21 -11.71 -1.25
N ARG A 13 -8.16 -11.47 -2.14
CA ARG A 13 -8.80 -12.52 -2.94
C ARG A 13 -7.82 -13.22 -3.87
N ALA A 14 -6.93 -12.49 -4.54
CA ALA A 14 -5.92 -13.08 -5.41
C ALA A 14 -4.95 -13.98 -4.64
N PHE A 15 -4.54 -13.59 -3.42
CA PHE A 15 -3.71 -14.45 -2.57
C PHE A 15 -4.46 -15.72 -2.12
N LEU A 16 -5.72 -15.58 -1.71
CA LEU A 16 -6.57 -16.72 -1.35
C LEU A 16 -6.77 -17.69 -2.52
N ASP A 17 -7.06 -17.17 -3.71
CA ASP A 17 -7.25 -17.98 -4.93
C ASP A 17 -5.95 -18.68 -5.35
N ALA A 18 -4.78 -18.10 -5.05
CA ALA A 18 -3.47 -18.72 -5.26
C ALA A 18 -3.07 -19.70 -4.14
N GLY A 19 -3.82 -19.79 -3.04
CA GLY A 19 -3.47 -20.60 -1.87
C GLY A 19 -2.26 -20.09 -1.09
N GLU A 20 -1.94 -18.81 -1.23
CA GLU A 20 -0.79 -18.16 -0.59
C GLU A 20 -1.20 -17.51 0.73
N ALA A 21 -0.41 -17.73 1.79
CA ALA A 21 -0.65 -17.09 3.08
C ALA A 21 -0.14 -15.64 3.08
N PHE A 22 -0.91 -14.74 3.70
CA PHE A 22 -0.59 -13.32 3.78
C PHE A 22 -1.07 -12.72 5.10
N ASP A 23 -0.53 -11.55 5.42
CA ASP A 23 -0.96 -10.72 6.53
C ASP A 23 -1.49 -9.39 6.00
N VAL A 24 -2.55 -8.85 6.61
CA VAL A 24 -3.09 -7.53 6.28
C VAL A 24 -2.79 -6.57 7.42
N VAL A 25 -2.15 -5.44 7.11
CA VAL A 25 -1.94 -4.35 8.07
C VAL A 25 -2.68 -3.13 7.55
N SER A 26 -3.70 -2.68 8.28
CA SER A 26 -4.65 -1.68 7.80
C SER A 26 -4.77 -0.50 8.76
N TYR A 27 -4.74 0.72 8.21
CA TYR A 27 -4.93 1.96 8.98
C TYR A 27 -6.36 2.08 9.52
N LEU A 28 -6.49 2.59 10.74
CA LEU A 28 -7.78 2.90 11.38
C LEU A 28 -8.03 4.40 11.31
N ALA A 29 -8.95 4.80 10.43
CA ALA A 29 -9.31 6.19 10.15
C ALA A 29 -10.42 6.75 11.05
N ALA A 30 -11.12 5.91 11.81
CA ALA A 30 -12.27 6.30 12.62
C ALA A 30 -12.32 5.58 13.98
N GLY A 31 -13.19 6.09 14.85
CA GLY A 31 -13.47 5.50 16.16
C GLY A 31 -12.35 5.72 17.20
N ARG A 32 -12.43 4.99 18.32
CA ARG A 32 -11.51 5.14 19.47
C ARG A 32 -10.05 4.83 19.15
N ASN A 33 -9.80 4.06 18.10
CA ASN A 33 -8.49 3.61 17.67
C ASN A 33 -7.95 4.41 16.48
N ARG A 34 -8.60 5.54 16.14
CA ARG A 34 -8.18 6.42 15.05
C ARG A 34 -6.69 6.75 15.15
N GLY A 35 -5.97 6.61 14.04
CA GLY A 35 -4.53 6.87 13.98
C GLY A 35 -3.64 5.65 14.10
N LYS A 36 -4.19 4.53 14.56
CA LYS A 36 -3.45 3.28 14.74
C LYS A 36 -3.60 2.38 13.51
N PHE A 37 -2.92 1.25 13.57
CA PHE A 37 -3.07 0.16 12.61
C PHE A 37 -3.65 -1.06 13.31
N CYS A 38 -4.38 -1.88 12.56
CA CYS A 38 -4.69 -3.25 12.94
C CYS A 38 -3.90 -4.22 12.07
N HIS A 39 -3.61 -5.39 12.61
CA HIS A 39 -3.00 -6.52 11.92
C HIS A 39 -4.01 -7.66 11.90
N VAL A 40 -4.31 -8.19 10.72
CA VAL A 40 -5.10 -9.40 10.52
C VAL A 40 -4.17 -10.48 9.99
N GLY A 41 -4.02 -11.55 10.77
CA GLY A 41 -3.22 -12.70 10.40
C GLY A 41 -3.89 -13.59 9.35
N PRO A 42 -3.20 -14.62 8.84
CA PRO A 42 -3.71 -15.54 7.82
C PRO A 42 -4.88 -16.41 8.32
N ASP A 43 -5.02 -16.56 9.64
CA ASP A 43 -6.15 -17.22 10.28
C ASP A 43 -7.39 -16.31 10.40
N GLY A 44 -7.28 -15.05 9.96
CA GLY A 44 -8.33 -14.04 10.07
C GLY A 44 -8.39 -13.34 11.43
N THR A 45 -7.49 -13.66 12.37
CA THR A 45 -7.48 -13.04 13.69
C THR A 45 -6.97 -11.61 13.60
N GLY A 46 -7.81 -10.66 13.98
CA GLY A 46 -7.48 -9.23 14.04
C GLY A 46 -6.92 -8.81 15.39
N THR A 47 -5.82 -8.05 15.38
CA THR A 47 -5.19 -7.47 16.58
C THR A 47 -4.88 -6.00 16.36
N LEU A 48 -5.22 -5.16 17.34
CA LEU A 48 -4.83 -3.76 17.34
C LEU A 48 -3.33 -3.62 17.60
N ILE A 49 -2.65 -2.83 16.77
CA ILE A 49 -1.25 -2.46 17.00
C ILE A 49 -1.23 -1.26 17.95
N GLU A 50 -1.16 -1.54 19.24
CA GLU A 50 -1.14 -0.51 20.28
C GLU A 50 0.17 0.28 20.30
N VAL A 51 1.30 -0.41 20.17
CA VAL A 51 2.64 0.17 20.21
C VAL A 51 3.42 -0.30 18.97
N PRO A 52 3.52 0.54 17.91
CA PRO A 52 4.15 0.17 16.64
C PRO A 52 5.59 -0.35 16.77
N ASN A 53 6.37 0.19 17.72
CA ASN A 53 7.78 -0.15 17.90
C ASN A 53 8.01 -1.55 18.48
N THR A 54 7.04 -2.09 19.23
CA THR A 54 7.14 -3.42 19.85
C THR A 54 6.54 -4.52 18.98
N TYR A 55 5.79 -4.15 17.94
CA TYR A 55 5.06 -5.10 17.10
C TYR A 55 5.93 -5.76 16.00
N ALA A 56 7.22 -5.45 15.96
CA ALA A 56 8.13 -5.96 14.93
C ALA A 56 8.26 -7.49 14.93
N THR A 57 8.13 -8.14 16.09
CA THR A 57 8.24 -9.60 16.24
C THR A 57 7.01 -10.36 15.76
N GLU A 58 5.85 -9.69 15.69
CA GLU A 58 4.58 -10.31 15.29
C GLU A 58 4.40 -10.34 13.76
N LEU A 59 5.25 -9.62 13.02
CA LEU A 59 5.20 -9.55 11.56
C LEU A 59 6.35 -10.37 10.95
N SER A 60 6.00 -11.55 10.41
CA SER A 60 6.95 -12.42 9.70
C SER A 60 7.26 -11.91 8.29
N LEU A 61 7.97 -10.78 8.19
CA LEU A 61 8.28 -10.09 6.93
C LEU A 61 9.07 -10.89 5.88
N ASP A 62 9.72 -11.96 6.31
CA ASP A 62 10.54 -12.85 5.48
C ASP A 62 9.82 -14.18 5.14
N GLU A 63 8.73 -14.51 5.84
CA GLU A 63 7.95 -15.73 5.62
C GLU A 63 6.72 -15.47 4.75
N ARG A 64 6.07 -14.31 4.94
CA ARG A 64 4.74 -14.04 4.38
C ARG A 64 4.67 -12.65 3.75
N THR A 65 3.82 -12.54 2.73
CA THR A 65 3.56 -11.23 2.12
C THR A 65 2.63 -10.43 3.00
N ILE A 66 3.05 -9.20 3.30
CA ILE A 66 2.20 -8.21 3.96
C ILE A 66 1.53 -7.32 2.93
N ILE A 67 0.21 -7.17 3.04
CA ILE A 67 -0.61 -6.18 2.35
C ILE A 67 -0.82 -5.01 3.31
N LEU A 68 -0.17 -3.88 3.03
CA LEU A 68 -0.28 -2.66 3.83
C LEU A 68 -1.33 -1.72 3.20
N LYS A 69 -2.46 -1.53 3.89
CA LYS A 69 -3.57 -0.69 3.43
C LYS A 69 -3.55 0.67 4.13
N LEU A 70 -3.09 1.69 3.42
CA LEU A 70 -2.84 3.03 4.00
C LEU A 70 -4.10 3.88 4.17
N HIS A 71 -5.13 3.63 3.36
CA HIS A 71 -6.46 4.24 3.48
C HIS A 71 -7.41 3.42 4.35
N GLY A 72 -6.91 2.39 5.02
CA GLY A 72 -7.73 1.47 5.76
C GLY A 72 -8.40 0.41 4.87
N GLN A 73 -9.48 -0.18 5.36
CA GLN A 73 -10.15 -1.29 4.71
C GLN A 73 -11.66 -1.29 4.96
N VAL A 74 -12.39 -1.88 4.02
CA VAL A 74 -13.75 -2.35 4.24
C VAL A 74 -13.67 -3.70 4.95
N GLY A 75 -14.43 -3.88 6.03
CA GLY A 75 -14.37 -5.09 6.84
C GLY A 75 -14.91 -6.29 6.05
N ASN A 76 -14.24 -7.43 6.19
CA ASN A 76 -14.68 -8.69 5.58
C ASN A 76 -15.41 -9.61 6.57
N THR A 77 -15.41 -9.29 7.87
CA THR A 77 -16.13 -10.03 8.92
C THR A 77 -17.54 -9.50 9.11
N GLU A 78 -18.45 -10.35 9.58
CA GLU A 78 -19.86 -9.96 9.82
C GLU A 78 -19.97 -8.77 10.80
N ASP A 79 -19.14 -8.75 11.84
CA ASP A 79 -19.14 -7.70 12.85
C ASP A 79 -18.42 -6.42 12.42
N ARG A 80 -17.70 -6.45 11.27
CA ARG A 80 -16.96 -5.31 10.70
C ARG A 80 -16.10 -4.56 11.70
N GLU A 81 -15.56 -5.27 12.69
CA GLU A 81 -14.85 -4.68 13.83
C GLU A 81 -13.69 -3.76 13.39
N TRP A 82 -13.00 -4.15 12.32
CA TRP A 82 -11.83 -3.46 11.77
C TRP A 82 -12.13 -2.63 10.52
N GLU A 83 -13.42 -2.43 10.20
CA GLU A 83 -13.84 -1.58 9.08
C GLU A 83 -13.56 -0.11 9.42
N SER A 84 -12.65 0.49 8.66
CA SER A 84 -12.27 1.87 8.85
C SER A 84 -11.52 2.35 7.63
N PHE A 85 -11.89 3.49 7.06
CA PHE A 85 -11.26 3.99 5.84
C PHE A 85 -11.31 5.52 5.70
N VAL A 86 -10.39 6.06 4.91
CA VAL A 86 -10.26 7.51 4.60
C VAL A 86 -10.91 7.78 3.25
N VAL A 87 -11.98 8.59 3.16
CA VAL A 87 -12.64 8.87 1.87
C VAL A 87 -12.84 10.37 1.63
N THR A 88 -13.26 11.12 2.64
CA THR A 88 -13.59 12.53 2.54
C THR A 88 -12.36 13.42 2.73
N GLU A 89 -12.42 14.66 2.24
CA GLU A 89 -11.34 15.63 2.46
C GLU A 89 -11.05 15.83 3.96
N ASP A 90 -12.09 15.88 4.79
CA ASP A 90 -11.95 15.96 6.25
C ASP A 90 -11.19 14.76 6.80
N ASP A 91 -11.45 13.54 6.31
CA ASP A 91 -10.68 12.35 6.72
C ASP A 91 -9.19 12.52 6.38
N TYR A 92 -8.85 13.11 5.22
CA TYR A 92 -7.46 13.37 4.84
C TYR A 92 -6.82 14.50 5.66
N ILE A 93 -7.56 15.57 5.97
CA ILE A 93 -7.08 16.64 6.86
C ILE A 93 -6.78 16.06 8.23
N GLU A 94 -7.69 15.26 8.77
CA GLU A 94 -7.50 14.59 10.05
C GLU A 94 -6.36 13.59 10.00
N TYR A 95 -6.24 12.82 8.92
CA TYR A 95 -5.13 11.91 8.65
C TYR A 95 -3.79 12.65 8.66
N LEU A 96 -3.70 13.81 8.01
CA LEU A 96 -2.51 14.65 8.01
C LEU A 96 -2.21 15.27 9.36
N ALA A 97 -3.25 15.67 10.11
CA ALA A 97 -3.12 16.31 11.41
C ALA A 97 -2.55 15.38 12.49
N GLN A 98 -2.58 14.06 12.27
CA GLN A 98 -1.96 13.10 13.18
C GLN A 98 -0.43 13.08 13.05
N SER A 99 0.27 12.55 14.06
CA SER A 99 1.73 12.29 14.00
C SER A 99 2.11 11.54 12.70
N GLU A 100 3.29 11.84 12.13
CA GLU A 100 3.75 11.34 10.82
C GLU A 100 3.41 9.85 10.61
N VAL A 101 2.94 9.40 9.41
CA VAL A 101 2.61 7.96 9.17
C VAL A 101 3.80 7.10 9.56
N ALA A 102 5.01 7.58 9.29
CA ALA A 102 6.26 6.91 9.64
C ALA A 102 6.37 6.58 11.14
N SER A 103 5.68 7.30 12.03
CA SER A 103 5.63 7.08 13.48
C SER A 103 4.52 6.13 13.93
N VAL A 104 3.51 5.87 13.09
CA VAL A 104 2.38 4.98 13.41
C VAL A 104 2.40 3.66 12.64
N VAL A 105 3.16 3.58 11.53
CA VAL A 105 3.47 2.31 10.86
C VAL A 105 4.45 1.51 11.74
N PRO A 106 4.20 0.20 11.96
CA PRO A 106 5.15 -0.67 12.65
C PRO A 106 6.58 -0.49 12.15
N VAL A 107 7.54 -0.37 13.06
CA VAL A 107 8.93 0.00 12.71
C VAL A 107 9.54 -0.95 11.68
N ALA A 108 9.20 -2.23 11.76
CA ALA A 108 9.64 -3.24 10.79
C ALA A 108 9.14 -2.94 9.37
N LEU A 109 7.87 -2.57 9.22
CA LEU A 109 7.29 -2.15 7.93
C LEU A 109 7.93 -0.86 7.43
N GLY A 110 8.07 0.15 8.30
CA GLY A 110 8.72 1.40 7.95
C GLY A 110 10.18 1.21 7.51
N ALA A 111 10.91 0.32 8.19
CA ALA A 111 12.28 -0.04 7.82
C ALA A 111 12.33 -0.77 6.46
N LYS A 112 11.40 -1.70 6.20
CA LYS A 112 11.29 -2.38 4.90
C LYS A 112 10.97 -1.40 3.79
N LEU A 113 10.02 -0.49 4.00
CA LEU A 113 9.68 0.57 3.04
C LEU A 113 10.89 1.45 2.70
N ARG A 114 11.68 1.86 3.69
CA ARG A 114 12.88 2.69 3.44
C ARG A 114 14.03 1.93 2.76
N ARG A 115 14.03 0.60 2.82
CA ARG A 115 15.12 -0.27 2.32
C ARG A 115 14.69 -1.17 1.17
N SER A 116 13.73 -0.73 0.35
CA SER A 116 13.21 -1.51 -0.77
C SER A 116 13.17 -0.69 -2.05
N HIS A 117 13.28 -1.39 -3.18
CA HIS A 117 12.88 -0.89 -4.48
C HIS A 117 11.36 -0.85 -4.58
N PHE A 118 10.80 0.18 -5.22
CA PHE A 118 9.36 0.26 -5.48
C PHE A 118 9.03 0.09 -6.96
N LEU A 119 7.90 -0.56 -7.19
CA LEU A 119 7.22 -0.62 -8.48
C LEU A 119 5.80 -0.07 -8.28
N PHE A 120 5.55 1.14 -8.76
CA PHE A 120 4.24 1.78 -8.71
C PHE A 120 3.41 1.37 -9.93
N LEU A 121 2.23 0.79 -9.69
CA LEU A 121 1.32 0.27 -10.72
C LEU A 121 -0.06 0.92 -10.59
N GLY A 122 -0.61 1.45 -11.69
CA GLY A 122 -1.97 2.01 -11.70
C GLY A 122 -2.13 3.34 -10.97
N TYR A 123 -1.03 4.02 -10.64
CA TYR A 123 -1.04 5.30 -9.95
C TYR A 123 -0.95 6.46 -10.95
N THR A 124 -2.04 7.21 -11.11
CA THR A 124 -2.01 8.53 -11.74
C THR A 124 -1.77 9.57 -10.65
N MET A 125 -0.76 10.42 -10.80
CA MET A 125 -0.46 11.48 -9.83
C MET A 125 -1.41 12.68 -9.97
N ALA A 126 -2.44 12.57 -10.82
CA ALA A 126 -3.58 13.48 -10.88
C ALA A 126 -4.25 13.62 -9.51
N ASP A 127 -4.40 12.52 -8.75
CA ASP A 127 -5.03 12.57 -7.44
C ASP A 127 -4.09 13.13 -6.38
N TRP A 128 -4.55 14.16 -5.66
CA TRP A 128 -3.77 14.85 -4.63
C TRP A 128 -3.54 13.97 -3.40
N ASN A 129 -4.47 13.07 -3.08
CA ASN A 129 -4.36 12.16 -1.93
C ASN A 129 -3.14 11.22 -2.02
N LEU A 130 -2.82 10.73 -3.22
CA LEU A 130 -1.65 9.90 -3.48
C LEU A 130 -0.36 10.68 -3.25
N ARG A 131 -0.30 11.91 -3.75
CA ARG A 131 0.84 12.82 -3.51
C ARG A 131 1.05 13.04 -2.01
N LEU A 132 -0.03 13.24 -1.26
CA LEU A 132 0.04 13.38 0.19
C LEU A 132 0.55 12.13 0.88
N LEU A 133 0.07 10.94 0.51
CA LEU A 133 0.52 9.69 1.11
C LEU A 133 2.01 9.44 0.87
N LEU A 134 2.48 9.65 -0.36
CA LEU A 134 3.91 9.53 -0.68
C LEU A 134 4.73 10.55 0.11
N HIS A 135 4.24 11.79 0.24
CA HIS A 135 4.89 12.79 1.08
C HIS A 135 4.86 12.40 2.57
N ARG A 136 3.82 11.73 3.07
CA ARG A 136 3.78 11.27 4.47
C ARG A 136 4.74 10.11 4.76
N LEU A 137 5.06 9.30 3.76
CA LEU A 137 5.97 8.15 3.90
C LEU A 137 7.44 8.52 3.70
N TRP A 138 7.73 9.41 2.77
CA TRP A 138 9.11 9.75 2.36
C TRP A 138 9.42 11.25 2.39
N GLY A 139 8.46 12.10 2.75
CA GLY A 139 8.61 13.56 2.68
C GLY A 139 8.85 14.03 1.25
N ASP A 140 9.71 15.04 1.14
CA ASP A 140 10.25 15.52 -0.14
C ASP A 140 11.61 14.90 -0.49
N GLN A 141 12.03 13.87 0.24
CA GLN A 141 13.29 13.18 -0.03
C GLN A 141 13.13 12.24 -1.24
N PRO A 142 14.18 12.11 -2.08
CA PRO A 142 14.25 11.04 -3.07
C PRO A 142 14.17 9.67 -2.40
N LEU A 143 13.61 8.69 -3.13
CA LEU A 143 13.65 7.31 -2.66
C LEU A 143 15.10 6.83 -2.64
N SER A 144 15.50 6.15 -1.56
CA SER A 144 16.90 5.73 -1.38
C SER A 144 17.33 4.61 -2.34
N TYR A 145 16.36 3.92 -2.95
CA TYR A 145 16.58 2.80 -3.86
C TYR A 145 15.87 3.09 -5.17
N ARG A 146 16.54 2.70 -6.28
CA ARG A 146 16.00 2.84 -7.63
C ARG A 146 14.60 2.25 -7.69
N SER A 147 13.65 3.03 -8.16
CA SER A 147 12.24 2.67 -8.19
C SER A 147 11.64 3.00 -9.55
N TRP A 148 10.53 2.36 -9.87
CA TRP A 148 9.89 2.47 -11.18
C TRP A 148 8.40 2.77 -11.03
N ALA A 149 7.84 3.54 -11.97
CA ALA A 149 6.41 3.76 -12.10
C ALA A 149 5.96 3.35 -13.51
N VAL A 150 4.86 2.60 -13.60
CA VAL A 150 4.25 2.22 -14.89
C VAL A 150 3.02 3.07 -15.10
N GLN A 151 3.09 3.97 -16.08
CA GLN A 151 2.01 4.91 -16.38
C GLN A 151 2.00 5.24 -17.88
N PRO A 152 0.87 5.10 -18.58
CA PRO A 152 0.76 5.59 -19.95
C PRO A 152 0.66 7.11 -19.95
N GLN A 153 1.45 7.75 -20.82
CA GLN A 153 1.34 9.19 -21.14
C GLN A 153 1.29 10.13 -19.91
N PRO A 154 2.29 10.10 -19.01
CA PRO A 154 2.29 10.95 -17.82
C PRO A 154 2.33 12.43 -18.22
N MET A 155 1.47 13.24 -17.58
CA MET A 155 1.44 14.69 -17.74
C MET A 155 2.75 15.32 -17.25
N PRO A 156 3.10 16.54 -17.70
CA PRO A 156 4.35 17.21 -17.30
C PRO A 156 4.54 17.32 -15.77
N LEU A 157 3.46 17.59 -15.03
CA LEU A 157 3.50 17.66 -13.56
C LEU A 157 3.85 16.31 -12.92
N GLU A 158 3.32 15.21 -13.47
CA GLU A 158 3.54 13.86 -12.94
C GLU A 158 4.97 13.38 -13.21
N ARG A 159 5.50 13.68 -14.41
CA ARG A 159 6.91 13.44 -14.75
C ARG A 159 7.84 14.16 -13.78
N GLU A 160 7.56 15.44 -13.50
CA GLU A 160 8.36 16.23 -12.57
C GLU A 160 8.25 15.71 -11.13
N PHE A 161 7.05 15.27 -10.73
CA PHE A 161 6.85 14.64 -9.42
C PHE A 161 7.71 13.39 -9.24
N TRP A 162 7.71 12.48 -10.23
CA TRP A 162 8.50 11.24 -10.19
C TRP A 162 10.00 11.53 -10.28
N ARG A 163 10.42 12.47 -11.14
CA ARG A 163 11.82 12.90 -11.28
C ARG A 163 12.39 13.41 -9.96
N ARG A 164 11.62 14.20 -9.19
CA ARG A 164 12.05 14.69 -7.86
C ARG A 164 12.25 13.57 -6.84
N ARG A 165 11.59 12.43 -7.04
CA ARG A 165 11.67 11.25 -6.16
C ARG A 165 12.66 10.20 -6.64
N ASP A 166 13.38 10.47 -7.74
CA ASP A 166 14.30 9.51 -8.39
C ASP A 166 13.60 8.21 -8.83
N VAL A 167 12.40 8.36 -9.39
CA VAL A 167 11.59 7.25 -9.92
C VAL A 167 11.60 7.26 -11.45
N ASP A 168 12.02 6.14 -12.03
CA ASP A 168 12.03 5.93 -13.47
C ASP A 168 10.61 5.63 -13.98
N VAL A 169 10.10 6.45 -14.90
CA VAL A 169 8.76 6.24 -15.46
C VAL A 169 8.82 5.41 -16.73
N LEU A 170 8.14 4.26 -16.71
CA LEU A 170 7.91 3.39 -17.86
C LEU A 170 6.60 3.82 -18.54
N GLU A 171 6.74 4.51 -19.67
CA GLU A 171 5.62 5.07 -20.43
C GLU A 171 4.90 4.05 -21.31
N ILE A 172 4.25 3.07 -20.67
CA ILE A 172 3.51 2.00 -21.33
C ILE A 172 2.17 1.76 -20.62
N PRO A 173 1.15 1.25 -21.33
CA PRO A 173 -0.08 0.77 -20.69
C PRO A 173 0.21 -0.33 -19.67
N LEU A 174 -0.53 -0.34 -18.56
CA LEU A 174 -0.34 -1.29 -17.47
C LEU A 174 -0.53 -2.73 -17.95
N GLU A 175 -1.52 -2.97 -18.80
CA GLU A 175 -1.86 -4.28 -19.37
C GLU A 175 -0.68 -4.84 -20.17
N ARG A 176 0.00 -3.97 -20.92
CA ARG A 176 1.20 -4.35 -21.69
C ARG A 176 2.36 -4.70 -20.77
N TYR A 177 2.54 -3.95 -19.68
CA TYR A 177 3.58 -4.23 -18.70
C TYR A 177 3.31 -5.55 -17.97
N VAL A 178 2.10 -5.74 -17.43
CA VAL A 178 1.70 -6.97 -16.73
C VAL A 178 1.81 -8.18 -17.65
N GLY A 179 1.37 -8.05 -18.91
CA GLY A 179 1.51 -9.13 -19.89
C GLY A 179 2.97 -9.47 -20.21
N ALA A 180 3.88 -8.49 -20.21
CA ALA A 180 5.32 -8.74 -20.35
C ALA A 180 5.91 -9.40 -19.10
N LEU A 181 5.57 -8.89 -17.91
CA LEU A 181 6.00 -9.45 -16.64
C LEU A 181 5.56 -10.90 -16.46
N ALA A 182 4.31 -11.23 -16.81
CA ALA A 182 3.80 -12.60 -16.76
C ALA A 182 4.61 -13.53 -17.65
N ARG A 183 4.91 -13.14 -18.90
CA ARG A 183 5.75 -13.93 -19.80
C ARG A 183 7.15 -14.17 -19.26
N GLU A 184 7.80 -13.14 -18.73
CA GLU A 184 9.14 -13.26 -18.13
C GLU A 184 9.13 -14.12 -16.86
N ALA A 185 8.04 -14.08 -16.09
CA ALA A 185 7.85 -14.90 -14.90
C ALA A 185 7.42 -16.35 -15.21
N GLY A 186 7.15 -16.69 -16.47
CA GLY A 186 6.62 -17.99 -16.86
C GLY A 186 5.18 -18.25 -16.39
N LEU A 187 4.40 -17.18 -16.17
CA LEU A 187 2.99 -17.23 -15.82
C LEU A 187 2.14 -17.12 -17.08
N ASP A 188 1.10 -17.95 -17.19
CA ASP A 188 0.08 -17.76 -18.22
C ASP A 188 -0.63 -16.44 -17.95
N ALA A 189 -0.69 -15.56 -18.96
CA ALA A 189 -1.34 -14.26 -18.83
C ALA A 189 -2.79 -14.47 -18.40
N ILE A 190 -3.10 -14.09 -17.15
CA ILE A 190 -4.45 -14.16 -16.61
C ILE A 190 -5.35 -13.38 -17.57
N GLY A 191 -6.33 -14.10 -18.12
CA GLY A 191 -7.23 -13.59 -19.14
C GLY A 191 -7.77 -12.21 -18.78
N ALA A 192 -7.71 -11.30 -19.74
CA ALA A 192 -8.37 -10.00 -19.64
C ALA A 192 -9.81 -10.22 -19.15
N LEU A 193 -10.16 -9.59 -18.03
CA LEU A 193 -11.54 -9.47 -17.58
C LEU A 193 -12.35 -8.90 -18.75
N ALA A 194 -13.26 -9.72 -19.27
CA ALA A 194 -14.28 -9.34 -20.25
C ALA A 194 -15.42 -8.57 -19.58
#